data_AF-A0A4Z1HIQ0-F1
#
_entry.id   AF-A0A4Z1HIQ0-F1
#
_cell.length_a   1.000
_cell.length_b   1.000
_cell.length_c   1.000
_cell.angle_alpha   90.00
_cell.angle_beta   90.00
_cell.angle_gamma   90.00
#
_symmetry.space_group_name_H-M   'P 1'
#
loop_
_entity.id
_entity.type
_entity.pdbx_description
1 polymer ?
#
loop_
_entity_poly.entity_id
_entity_poly.type
_entity_poly.pdbx_seq_one_letter_code
_entity_poly.pdbx_strand_id
1 'polypeptide(L)'
;MRSSILVPSLFLITSFTQSASELKALPGSPCASKCGNVLEGTSGENDIVCQNTDYTSLIGTTYSGCVGCQLTSTFVDPSTNETDLEWGLYNLRYAMSWCLFGFPNNTDVEDTPCITSLSCAPMKDAIEYGNLTTDAQTEYGYCSDIATNQIIE
;
A
#
# COMPACT_ATOMS: atom_id res chain seq x y z
N MET A 1 47.23 36.50 -33.54
CA MET A 1 46.68 35.13 -33.41
C MET A 1 46.04 35.03 -32.04
N ARG A 2 44.71 34.96 -31.96
CA ARG A 2 43.94 34.78 -30.72
C ARG A 2 43.38 33.36 -30.75
N SER A 3 43.92 32.46 -29.93
CA SER A 3 43.36 31.11 -29.76
C SER A 3 42.26 31.16 -28.72
N SER A 4 41.02 30.90 -29.15
CA SER A 4 39.88 30.66 -28.27
C SER A 4 39.90 29.20 -27.83
N ILE A 5 39.98 28.95 -26.52
CA ILE A 5 39.87 27.61 -25.93
C ILE A 5 38.39 27.38 -25.63
N LEU A 6 37.78 26.41 -26.31
CA LEU A 6 36.42 25.91 -26.02
C LEU A 6 36.51 24.88 -24.89
N VAL A 7 35.90 25.19 -23.74
CA VAL A 7 35.74 24.25 -22.63
C VAL A 7 34.41 23.50 -22.85
N PRO A 8 34.38 22.16 -22.88
CA PRO A 8 33.13 21.42 -22.97
C PRO A 8 32.48 21.35 -21.59
N SER A 9 31.35 22.03 -21.41
CA SER A 9 30.54 21.92 -20.20
C SER A 9 29.79 20.59 -20.19
N LEU A 10 30.18 19.70 -19.29
CA LEU A 10 29.52 18.42 -19.04
C LEU A 10 28.28 18.67 -18.15
N PHE A 11 27.08 18.60 -18.72
CA PHE A 11 25.83 18.67 -17.95
C PHE A 11 25.57 17.31 -17.27
N LEU A 12 25.72 17.27 -15.94
CA LEU A 12 25.29 16.14 -15.10
C LEU A 12 23.76 16.19 -14.97
N ILE A 13 23.06 15.26 -15.60
CA ILE A 13 21.62 15.06 -15.40
C ILE A 13 21.46 14.31 -14.07
N THR A 14 21.09 15.02 -13.02
CA THR A 14 20.70 14.39 -11.74
C THR A 14 19.29 13.84 -11.89
N SER A 15 19.17 12.52 -12.07
CA SER A 15 17.88 11.84 -11.98
C SER A 15 17.36 11.98 -10.55
N PHE A 16 16.35 12.84 -10.36
CA PHE A 16 15.56 12.82 -9.13
C PHE A 16 14.74 11.54 -9.14
N THR A 17 15.18 10.53 -8.37
CA THR A 17 14.35 9.36 -8.05
C THR A 17 13.27 9.85 -7.09
N GLN A 18 12.17 10.35 -7.65
CA GLN A 18 10.94 10.53 -6.87
C GLN A 18 10.50 9.14 -6.46
N SER A 19 10.40 8.87 -5.15
CA SER A 19 9.81 7.65 -4.63
C SER A 19 8.42 7.53 -5.26
N ALA A 20 8.30 6.61 -6.22
CA ALA A 20 7.02 6.35 -6.85
C ALA A 20 6.20 5.57 -5.84
N SER A 21 5.02 6.08 -5.48
CA SER A 21 4.05 5.25 -4.78
C SER A 21 3.56 4.18 -5.76
N GLU A 22 3.51 2.94 -5.27
CA GLU A 22 3.21 1.73 -6.04
C GLU A 22 1.81 1.16 -5.76
N LEU A 23 0.99 1.85 -4.95
CA LEU A 23 -0.28 1.34 -4.43
C LEU A 23 -1.09 0.57 -5.46
N LYS A 24 -1.43 -0.66 -5.10
CA LYS A 24 -2.20 -1.56 -5.96
C LYS A 24 -3.52 -0.91 -6.37
N ALA A 25 -3.75 -0.79 -7.68
CA ALA A 25 -4.97 -0.24 -8.25
C ALA A 25 -5.19 -0.72 -9.68
N LEU A 26 -6.43 -0.62 -10.17
CA LEU A 26 -6.76 -0.99 -11.54
C LEU A 26 -6.32 0.08 -12.55
N PRO A 27 -5.53 -0.27 -13.58
CA PRO A 27 -5.28 0.63 -14.69
C PRO A 27 -6.60 1.04 -15.36
N GLY A 28 -6.84 2.35 -15.54
CA GLY A 28 -8.07 2.86 -16.16
C GLY A 28 -9.23 3.12 -15.19
N SER A 29 -9.08 2.76 -13.92
CA SER A 29 -10.00 3.18 -12.86
C SER A 29 -9.96 4.72 -12.65
N PRO A 30 -11.08 5.35 -12.24
CA PRO A 30 -11.07 6.75 -11.79
C PRO A 30 -10.16 6.99 -10.58
N CYS A 31 -9.88 5.97 -9.77
CA CYS A 31 -9.02 6.03 -8.59
C CYS A 31 -7.53 5.87 -8.91
N ALA A 32 -7.16 5.33 -10.08
CA ALA A 32 -5.78 5.05 -10.46
C ALA A 32 -4.84 6.26 -10.26
N SER A 33 -5.28 7.44 -10.71
CA SER A 33 -4.50 8.68 -10.58
C SER A 33 -4.27 9.16 -9.14
N LYS A 34 -5.01 8.61 -8.16
CA LYS A 34 -4.83 8.89 -6.73
C LYS A 34 -3.86 7.91 -6.06
N CYS A 35 -3.58 6.78 -6.70
CA CYS A 35 -2.78 5.69 -6.15
C CYS A 35 -1.29 5.79 -6.53
N GLY A 36 -0.94 6.68 -7.43
CA GLY A 36 0.46 6.93 -7.80
C GLY A 36 0.72 6.68 -9.27
N ASN A 37 1.97 6.38 -9.60
CA ASN A 37 2.43 6.21 -10.98
C ASN A 37 2.68 4.75 -11.35
N VAL A 38 2.96 3.92 -10.34
CA VAL A 38 3.11 2.47 -10.46
C VAL A 38 1.92 1.88 -9.70
N LEU A 39 1.20 0.93 -10.29
CA LEU A 39 -0.07 0.43 -9.72
C LEU A 39 -0.02 -1.09 -9.46
N GLU A 40 1.17 -1.68 -9.52
CA GLU A 40 1.37 -3.12 -9.60
C GLU A 40 1.29 -3.80 -8.23
N GLY A 41 1.59 -3.10 -7.13
CA GLY A 41 1.60 -3.68 -5.79
C GLY A 41 1.97 -2.69 -4.68
N THR A 42 1.49 -2.94 -3.48
CA THR A 42 1.71 -2.04 -2.34
C THR A 42 2.92 -2.47 -1.54
N SER A 43 3.74 -1.52 -1.10
CA SER A 43 4.89 -1.75 -0.23
C SER A 43 4.76 -0.99 1.08
N GLY A 44 5.28 -1.55 2.17
CA GLY A 44 5.19 -0.92 3.49
C GLY A 44 5.92 0.43 3.56
N GLU A 45 7.24 0.39 3.41
CA GLU A 45 8.14 1.54 3.61
C GLU A 45 7.84 2.74 2.71
N ASN A 46 7.41 2.51 1.46
CA ASN A 46 7.24 3.59 0.48
C ASN A 46 5.79 4.08 0.35
N ASP A 47 4.80 3.25 0.71
CA ASP A 47 3.40 3.55 0.43
C ASP A 47 2.54 3.77 1.68
N ILE A 48 3.02 3.37 2.87
CA ILE A 48 2.22 3.39 4.09
C ILE A 48 2.95 4.16 5.19
N VAL A 49 2.20 5.04 5.85
CA VAL A 49 2.59 5.68 7.11
C VAL A 49 1.71 5.15 8.24
N CYS A 50 2.31 4.90 9.40
CA CYS A 50 1.61 4.30 10.53
C CYS A 50 1.10 5.34 11.54
N GLN A 51 1.77 6.49 11.65
CA GLN A 51 1.37 7.52 12.57
C GLN A 51 0.32 8.45 11.94
N ASN A 52 -0.72 8.76 12.71
CA ASN A 52 -1.79 9.64 12.24
C ASN A 52 -1.29 11.03 11.80
N THR A 53 -0.22 11.53 12.43
CA THR A 53 0.40 12.83 12.08
C THR A 53 0.97 12.84 10.66
N ASP A 54 1.38 11.67 10.18
CA ASP A 54 2.08 11.51 8.91
C ASP A 54 1.12 11.39 7.72
N TYR A 55 -0.19 11.34 7.97
CA TYR A 55 -1.23 11.44 6.93
C TYR A 55 -1.31 12.83 6.27
N THR A 56 -0.51 13.79 6.74
CA THR A 56 -0.29 15.07 6.07
C THR A 56 0.91 15.05 5.12
N SER A 57 1.74 14.00 5.15
CA SER A 57 2.87 13.81 4.25
C SER A 57 2.41 13.40 2.85
N LEU A 58 3.32 13.42 1.87
CA LEU A 58 3.03 12.95 0.52
C LEU A 58 2.60 11.48 0.48
N ILE A 59 3.28 10.60 1.23
CA ILE A 59 2.94 9.17 1.29
C ILE A 59 1.55 9.00 1.91
N GLY A 60 1.32 9.61 3.07
CA GLY A 60 0.05 9.48 3.78
C GLY A 60 -1.15 10.10 3.05
N THR A 61 -0.97 11.23 2.36
CA THR A 61 -2.03 11.84 1.54
C THR A 61 -2.31 11.04 0.26
N THR A 62 -1.28 10.45 -0.36
CA THR A 62 -1.43 9.53 -1.51
C THR A 62 -2.20 8.28 -1.08
N TYR A 63 -1.76 7.62 0.00
CA TYR A 63 -2.42 6.44 0.55
C TYR A 63 -3.89 6.69 0.89
N SER A 64 -4.17 7.70 1.71
CA SER A 64 -5.56 7.99 2.12
C SER A 64 -6.45 8.43 0.95
N GLY A 65 -5.91 9.18 -0.01
CA GLY A 65 -6.63 9.57 -1.22
C GLY A 65 -6.95 8.39 -2.13
N CYS A 66 -6.00 7.47 -2.32
CA CYS A 66 -6.17 6.24 -3.09
C CYS A 66 -7.23 5.33 -2.45
N VAL A 67 -6.98 4.90 -1.21
CA VAL A 67 -7.84 3.95 -0.50
C VAL A 67 -9.25 4.53 -0.30
N GLY A 68 -9.35 5.82 0.05
CA GLY A 68 -10.64 6.49 0.18
C GLY A 68 -11.46 6.52 -1.12
N CYS A 69 -10.80 6.71 -2.26
CA CYS A 69 -11.45 6.60 -3.56
C CYS A 69 -11.90 5.16 -3.83
N GLN A 70 -10.99 4.20 -3.67
CA GLN A 70 -11.23 2.78 -3.95
C GLN A 70 -12.41 2.21 -3.16
N LEU A 71 -12.48 2.49 -1.85
CA LEU A 71 -13.55 2.01 -0.96
C LEU A 71 -14.94 2.56 -1.30
N THR A 72 -15.03 3.62 -2.10
CA THR A 72 -16.32 4.23 -2.51
C THR A 72 -16.62 4.04 -3.99
N SER A 73 -15.70 3.45 -4.74
CA SER A 73 -15.82 3.26 -6.18
C SER A 73 -16.71 2.07 -6.51
N THR A 74 -17.41 2.18 -7.64
CA THR A 74 -18.19 1.08 -8.25
C THR A 74 -17.55 0.58 -9.54
N PHE A 75 -16.27 0.92 -9.78
CA PHE A 75 -15.55 0.50 -10.97
C PHE A 75 -15.24 -1.00 -10.93
N VAL A 76 -15.43 -1.64 -12.08
CA VAL A 76 -15.10 -3.04 -12.34
C VAL A 76 -14.32 -3.06 -13.64
N ASP A 77 -13.13 -3.68 -13.64
CA ASP A 77 -12.38 -3.87 -14.86
C ASP A 77 -13.08 -4.92 -15.74
N PRO A 78 -13.43 -4.59 -17.00
CA PRO A 78 -14.23 -5.48 -17.83
C PRO A 78 -13.46 -6.70 -18.35
N SER A 79 -12.13 -6.73 -18.21
CA SER A 79 -11.28 -7.81 -18.74
C SER A 79 -10.91 -8.85 -17.70
N THR A 80 -10.70 -8.42 -16.45
CA THR A 80 -10.31 -9.26 -15.32
C THR A 80 -11.46 -9.51 -14.35
N ASN A 81 -12.50 -8.67 -14.38
CA ASN A 81 -13.59 -8.62 -13.41
C ASN A 81 -13.16 -8.22 -11.98
N GLU A 82 -11.93 -7.71 -11.83
CA GLU A 82 -11.43 -7.12 -10.60
C GLU A 82 -12.12 -5.77 -10.32
N THR A 83 -12.18 -5.36 -9.07
CA THR A 83 -12.84 -4.10 -8.67
C THR A 83 -11.91 -3.13 -7.96
N ASP A 84 -12.28 -1.84 -7.94
CA ASP A 84 -11.58 -0.88 -7.09
C ASP A 84 -11.73 -1.21 -5.60
N LEU A 85 -12.90 -1.72 -5.19
CA LEU A 85 -13.18 -2.05 -3.80
C LEU A 85 -12.25 -3.16 -3.30
N GLU A 86 -12.03 -4.17 -4.14
CA GLU A 86 -11.10 -5.28 -3.92
C GLU A 86 -9.68 -4.78 -3.62
N TRP A 87 -9.15 -3.87 -4.45
CA TRP A 87 -7.83 -3.29 -4.21
C TRP A 87 -7.80 -2.29 -3.05
N GLY A 88 -8.90 -1.61 -2.77
CA GLY A 88 -9.05 -0.79 -1.56
C GLY A 88 -8.95 -1.60 -0.28
N LEU A 89 -9.59 -2.78 -0.24
CA LEU A 89 -9.51 -3.72 0.87
C LEU A 89 -8.11 -4.34 0.99
N TYR A 90 -7.48 -4.68 -0.15
CA TYR A 90 -6.09 -5.15 -0.18
C TYR A 90 -5.13 -4.12 0.45
N ASN A 91 -5.19 -2.86 0.01
CA ASN A 91 -4.34 -1.79 0.52
C ASN A 91 -4.57 -1.54 2.02
N LEU A 92 -5.83 -1.53 2.45
CA LEU A 92 -6.19 -1.40 3.87
C LEU A 92 -5.62 -2.54 4.71
N ARG A 93 -5.76 -3.78 4.24
CA ARG A 93 -5.19 -4.96 4.90
C ARG A 93 -3.67 -4.88 4.97
N TYR A 94 -3.01 -4.42 3.91
CA TYR A 94 -1.56 -4.23 3.89
C TYR A 94 -1.14 -3.23 4.98
N ALA A 95 -1.81 -2.08 5.10
CA ALA A 95 -1.50 -1.11 6.15
C ALA A 95 -1.72 -1.67 7.56
N MET A 96 -2.76 -2.48 7.79
CA MET A 96 -2.93 -3.17 9.07
C MET A 96 -1.78 -4.14 9.33
N SER A 97 -1.38 -4.94 8.34
CA SER A 97 -0.26 -5.88 8.47
C SER A 97 1.05 -5.17 8.79
N TRP A 98 1.34 -4.09 8.06
CA TRP A 98 2.57 -3.30 8.18
C TRP A 98 2.65 -2.52 9.49
N CYS A 99 1.57 -1.84 9.89
CA CYS A 99 1.59 -0.92 11.02
C CYS A 99 1.21 -1.54 12.35
N LEU A 100 0.41 -2.60 12.35
CA LEU A 100 -0.02 -3.26 13.59
C LEU A 100 0.84 -4.48 13.92
N PHE A 101 1.16 -5.30 12.92
CA PHE A 101 1.85 -6.59 13.16
C PHE A 101 3.32 -6.61 12.74
N GLY A 102 3.77 -5.56 12.05
CA GLY A 102 5.16 -5.42 11.63
C GLY A 102 5.51 -6.28 10.42
N PHE A 103 4.52 -6.86 9.74
CA PHE A 103 4.74 -7.78 8.64
C PHE A 103 4.76 -7.04 7.29
N PRO A 104 5.64 -7.42 6.34
CA PRO A 104 6.60 -8.53 6.43
C PRO A 104 7.89 -8.21 7.22
N ASN A 105 8.28 -6.93 7.37
CA ASN A 105 9.53 -6.58 8.05
C ASN A 105 9.59 -5.12 8.53
N ASN A 106 8.50 -4.58 9.07
CA ASN A 106 8.52 -3.28 9.74
C ASN A 106 8.98 -3.45 11.18
N THR A 107 10.16 -2.90 11.49
CA THR A 107 10.71 -2.91 12.86
C THR A 107 10.20 -1.75 13.71
N ASP A 108 9.57 -0.74 13.08
CA ASP A 108 9.12 0.49 13.73
C ASP A 108 7.62 0.42 14.05
N VAL A 109 7.18 -0.73 14.56
CA VAL A 109 5.81 -0.94 15.03
C VAL A 109 5.66 -0.56 16.50
N GLU A 110 4.58 0.17 16.78
CA GLU A 110 4.24 0.58 18.13
C GLU A 110 3.71 -0.61 18.94
N ASP A 111 4.13 -0.70 20.20
CA ASP A 111 3.58 -1.67 21.14
C ASP A 111 2.21 -1.16 21.63
N THR A 112 1.15 -1.60 20.94
CA THR A 112 -0.22 -1.22 21.25
C THR A 112 -0.96 -2.34 21.97
N PRO A 113 -1.92 -2.04 22.87
CA PRO A 113 -2.75 -3.09 23.49
C PRO A 113 -3.50 -3.99 22.48
N CYS A 114 -3.65 -3.55 21.22
CA CYS A 114 -4.30 -4.30 20.15
C CYS A 114 -3.52 -5.57 19.77
N ILE A 115 -2.19 -5.62 19.87
CA ILE A 115 -1.44 -6.85 19.51
C ILE A 115 -1.48 -7.96 20.59
N THR A 116 -2.18 -7.73 21.69
CA THR A 116 -2.36 -8.75 22.74
C THR A 116 -3.20 -9.93 22.23
N SER A 117 -3.00 -11.10 22.86
CA SER A 117 -3.62 -12.38 22.45
C SER A 117 -5.15 -12.35 22.43
N LEU A 118 -5.77 -11.49 23.24
CA LEU A 118 -7.23 -11.38 23.36
C LEU A 118 -7.82 -10.23 22.52
N SER A 119 -6.99 -9.45 21.84
CA SER A 119 -7.43 -8.28 21.08
C SER A 119 -7.38 -8.56 19.58
N CYS A 120 -6.39 -8.02 18.88
CA CYS A 120 -6.27 -8.10 17.42
C CYS A 120 -5.40 -9.28 16.97
N ALA A 121 -4.68 -9.95 17.89
CA ALA A 121 -3.89 -11.13 17.58
C ALA A 121 -4.70 -12.24 16.86
N PRO A 122 -5.97 -12.54 17.20
CA PRO A 122 -6.78 -13.52 16.47
C PRO A 122 -7.05 -13.15 15.00
N MET A 123 -6.86 -11.89 14.61
CA MET A 123 -7.00 -11.43 13.22
C MET A 123 -5.67 -11.49 12.45
N LYS A 124 -4.54 -11.73 13.13
CA LYS A 124 -3.21 -11.63 12.52
C LYS A 124 -3.07 -12.49 11.27
N ASP A 125 -3.45 -13.76 11.36
CA ASP A 125 -3.31 -14.72 10.25
C ASP A 125 -4.17 -14.32 9.04
N ALA A 126 -5.38 -13.80 9.27
CA ALA A 126 -6.22 -13.25 8.21
C ALA A 126 -5.59 -12.00 7.58
N ILE A 127 -5.07 -11.09 8.41
CA ILE A 127 -4.43 -9.86 7.92
C ILE A 127 -3.16 -10.15 7.13
N GLU A 128 -2.37 -11.15 7.54
CA GLU A 128 -1.13 -11.59 6.87
C GLU A 128 -1.36 -12.66 5.77
N TYR A 129 -2.61 -13.05 5.54
CA TYR A 129 -3.00 -14.10 4.60
C TYR A 129 -2.29 -14.00 3.25
N GLY A 130 -1.83 -15.15 2.76
CA GLY A 130 -1.14 -15.26 1.48
C GLY A 130 0.17 -14.46 1.41
N ASN A 131 0.78 -14.10 2.55
CA ASN A 131 1.99 -13.25 2.57
C ASN A 131 1.78 -11.92 1.83
N LEU A 132 0.57 -11.36 1.92
CA LEU A 132 0.17 -10.12 1.22
C LEU A 132 0.37 -10.15 -0.32
N THR A 133 0.53 -11.32 -0.92
CA THR A 133 0.69 -11.43 -2.37
C THR A 133 -0.62 -11.12 -3.11
N THR A 134 -0.48 -10.57 -4.31
CA THR A 134 -1.58 -10.43 -5.28
C THR A 134 -1.72 -11.67 -6.17
N ASP A 135 -0.71 -12.57 -6.17
CA ASP A 135 -0.67 -13.75 -7.03
C ASP A 135 -1.33 -14.98 -6.39
N ALA A 136 -2.20 -15.65 -7.16
CA ALA A 136 -2.72 -17.00 -6.86
C ALA A 136 -3.50 -17.15 -5.54
N GLN A 137 -4.02 -16.05 -4.97
CA GLN A 137 -4.94 -16.08 -3.83
C GLN A 137 -6.39 -15.94 -4.30
N THR A 138 -7.33 -16.46 -3.52
CA THR A 138 -8.72 -16.02 -3.66
C THR A 138 -8.80 -14.58 -3.15
N GLU A 139 -9.43 -13.72 -3.94
CA GLU A 139 -9.68 -12.29 -3.68
C GLU A 139 -9.98 -11.98 -2.19
N TYR A 140 -10.85 -12.80 -1.59
CA TYR A 140 -11.30 -12.67 -0.20
C TYR A 140 -10.88 -13.85 0.70
N GLY A 141 -9.81 -14.57 0.35
CA GLY A 141 -9.35 -15.76 1.08
C GLY A 141 -9.13 -15.50 2.57
N TYR A 142 -8.64 -14.29 2.88
CA TYR A 142 -8.44 -13.81 4.25
C TYR A 142 -9.72 -13.77 5.11
N CYS A 143 -10.91 -13.66 4.50
CA CYS A 143 -12.18 -13.67 5.23
C CYS A 143 -12.46 -15.04 5.88
N SER A 144 -11.90 -16.12 5.33
CA SER A 144 -12.08 -17.48 5.87
C SER A 144 -11.16 -17.75 7.07
N ASP A 145 -10.07 -16.99 7.18
CA ASP A 145 -9.03 -17.17 8.21
C ASP A 145 -9.24 -16.26 9.43
N ILE A 146 -10.33 -15.48 9.44
CA ILE A 146 -10.79 -14.81 10.67
C ILE A 146 -11.27 -15.90 11.63
N ALA A 147 -10.49 -16.13 12.70
CA ALA A 147 -10.84 -17.02 13.79
C ALA A 147 -12.10 -16.52 14.52
N THR A 148 -13.26 -16.82 13.96
CA THR A 148 -14.57 -16.33 14.43
C THR A 148 -14.94 -16.87 15.81
N ASN A 149 -14.31 -17.97 16.21
CA ASN A 149 -14.41 -18.61 17.52
C ASN A 149 -13.58 -17.94 18.62
N GLN A 150 -12.73 -16.95 18.31
CA GLN A 150 -11.90 -16.22 19.28
C GLN A 150 -12.41 -14.78 19.54
N ILE A 151 -13.43 -14.33 18.79
CA ILE A 151 -13.96 -12.96 18.87
C ILE A 151 -15.22 -12.88 19.78
N ILE A 152 -15.76 -14.03 20.22
CA ILE A 152 -17.07 -14.14 20.91
C ILE A 152 -16.95 -14.73 22.33
N GLU A 153 -15.79 -14.66 22.99
CA GLU A 153 -15.68 -14.95 24.44
C GLU A 153 -15.25 -13.72 25.25
#